data_AF-A0A364P0R7-F1
#
_entry.id   AF-A0A364P0R7-F1
#
_cell.length_a   1.000
_cell.length_b   1.000
_cell.length_c   1.000
_cell.angle_alpha   90.00
_cell.angle_beta   90.00
_cell.angle_gamma   90.00
#
_symmetry.space_group_name_H-M   'P 1'
#
loop_
_entity.id
_entity.type
_entity.pdbx_description
1 polymer ?
#
loop_
_entity_poly.entity_id
_entity_poly.type
_entity_poly.pdbx_seq_one_letter_code
_entity_poly.pdbx_strand_id
1 'polypeptide(L)'
;MHAVLTSLIEVILMALELYWYVILASVIMSWLVAFGVVNTYNPTVRTIMDVIYRLTEPALRPIRRVLPDFGTVDLSPIALWLIIYFLMSVLRKLLFAI
;
A
#
# COMPACT_ATOMS: atom_id res chain seq x y z
N MET A 1 24.83 -20.73 3.61
CA MET A 1 23.39 -20.84 3.28
C MET A 1 22.56 -19.77 3.99
N HIS A 2 22.76 -19.54 5.30
CA HIS A 2 22.07 -18.48 6.05
C HIS A 2 22.19 -17.08 5.43
N ALA A 3 23.40 -16.65 5.02
CA ALA A 3 23.61 -15.33 4.41
C ALA A 3 22.78 -15.08 3.13
N VAL A 4 22.57 -16.11 2.30
CA VAL A 4 21.76 -15.96 1.07
C VAL A 4 20.28 -15.83 1.42
N LEU A 5 19.81 -16.61 2.40
CA LEU A 5 18.42 -16.55 2.86
C LEU A 5 18.11 -15.20 3.51
N THR A 6 19.02 -14.67 4.35
CA THR A 6 18.85 -13.36 5.00
C THR A 6 18.75 -12.25 3.96
N SER A 7 19.66 -12.22 2.97
CA SER A 7 19.60 -11.22 1.90
C SER A 7 18.33 -11.31 1.05
N LEU A 8 17.80 -12.52 0.80
CA LEU A 8 16.53 -12.67 0.09
C LEU A 8 15.35 -12.08 0.90
N ILE A 9 15.31 -12.34 2.22
CA ILE A 9 14.28 -11.78 3.11
C ILE A 9 14.39 -10.25 3.14
N GLU A 10 15.59 -9.68 3.19
CA GLU A 10 15.81 -8.23 3.15
C GLU A 10 15.29 -7.59 1.85
N VAL A 11 15.53 -8.23 0.69
CA VAL A 11 14.99 -7.75 -0.59
C VAL A 11 13.46 -7.78 -0.59
N ILE A 12 12.85 -8.82 -0.03
CA ILE A 12 11.38 -8.90 0.11
C ILE A 12 10.87 -7.80 1.04
N LEU A 13 11.54 -7.58 2.18
CA LEU A 13 11.20 -6.50 3.12
C LEU A 13 11.27 -5.13 2.44
N MET A 14 12.32 -4.86 1.67
CA MET A 14 12.47 -3.62 0.90
C MET A 14 11.33 -3.44 -0.12
N ALA A 15 10.96 -4.50 -0.84
CA ALA A 15 9.86 -4.44 -1.79
C ALA A 15 8.50 -4.18 -1.11
N LEU A 16 8.24 -4.83 0.03
CA LEU A 16 7.04 -4.59 0.82
C LEU A 16 7.02 -3.16 1.39
N GLU A 17 8.15 -2.64 1.85
CA GLU A 17 8.27 -1.27 2.36
C GLU A 17 8.00 -0.24 1.25
N LEU A 18 8.57 -0.44 0.06
CA LEU A 18 8.28 0.39 -1.10
C LEU A 18 6.78 0.37 -1.44
N TYR A 19 6.17 -0.82 -1.46
CA TYR A 19 4.74 -0.94 -1.74
C TYR A 19 3.87 -0.29 -0.65
N TRP A 20 4.28 -0.40 0.62
CA TRP A 20 3.63 0.26 1.74
C TRP A 20 3.59 1.78 1.57
N TYR A 21 4.65 2.41 1.05
CA TYR A 21 4.65 3.85 0.70
C TYR A 21 3.71 4.17 -0.47
N VAL A 22 3.57 3.28 -1.46
CA VAL A 22 2.59 3.45 -2.54
C VAL A 22 1.16 3.44 -1.99
N ILE A 23 0.86 2.55 -1.04
CA ILE A 23 -0.45 2.55 -0.36
C ILE A 23 -0.64 3.83 0.45
N LEU A 24 0.38 4.29 1.18
CA LEU A 24 0.32 5.57 1.89
C LEU A 24 0.04 6.73 0.94
N ALA A 25 0.69 6.77 -0.22
CA ALA A 25 0.44 7.77 -1.25
C ALA A 25 -1.01 7.73 -1.74
N SER A 26 -1.62 6.55 -1.86
CA SER A 26 -3.05 6.41 -2.20
C SER A 26 -3.98 7.01 -1.15
N VAL A 27 -3.69 6.82 0.14
CA VAL A 27 -4.45 7.41 1.25
C VAL A 27 -4.32 8.93 1.22
N ILE A 28 -3.09 9.44 1.11
CA ILE A 28 -2.83 10.89 1.03
C ILE A 28 -3.56 11.51 -0.16
N MET A 29 -3.45 10.92 -1.36
CA MET A 29 -4.14 11.42 -2.55
C MET A 29 -5.65 11.40 -2.38
N SER A 30 -6.21 10.37 -1.73
CA SER A 30 -7.65 10.30 -1.46
C SER A 30 -8.12 11.48 -0.61
N TRP A 31 -7.37 11.85 0.43
CA TRP A 31 -7.67 13.00 1.28
C TRP A 31 -7.45 14.33 0.58
N LEU A 32 -6.36 14.47 -0.18
CA LEU A 32 -6.10 15.69 -0.95
C LEU A 32 -7.24 15.98 -1.93
N VAL A 33 -7.81 14.96 -2.56
CA VAL A 33 -8.98 15.10 -3.44
C VAL A 33 -10.25 15.36 -2.64
N ALA A 34 -10.50 14.60 -1.58
CA ALA A 34 -11.72 14.71 -0.78
C ALA A 34 -11.88 16.09 -0.09
N PHE A 35 -10.76 16.69 0.35
CA PHE A 35 -10.74 18.02 0.96
C PHE A 35 -10.55 19.16 -0.05
N GLY A 36 -10.55 18.87 -1.36
CA GLY A 36 -10.41 19.89 -2.40
C GLY A 36 -9.04 20.58 -2.43
N VAL A 37 -8.01 19.98 -1.84
CA VAL A 37 -6.64 20.51 -1.80
C VAL A 37 -6.00 20.45 -3.19
N VAL A 38 -6.31 19.42 -3.98
CA VAL A 38 -5.82 19.25 -5.34
C VAL A 38 -6.94 19.24 -6.36
N ASN A 39 -6.68 19.84 -7.52
CA ASN A 39 -7.62 19.89 -8.62
C ASN A 39 -7.43 18.70 -9.58
N THR A 40 -8.40 17.78 -9.63
CA THR A 40 -8.36 16.60 -10.52
C THR A 40 -8.50 16.92 -12.01
N TYR A 41 -8.89 18.15 -12.37
CA TYR A 41 -8.85 18.64 -13.75
C TYR A 41 -7.42 18.93 -14.22
N ASN A 42 -6.45 19.07 -13.31
CA ASN A 42 -5.04 19.20 -13.68
C ASN A 42 -4.54 17.87 -14.27
N PRO A 43 -3.99 17.85 -15.51
CA PRO A 43 -3.48 16.63 -16.14
C PRO A 43 -2.42 15.91 -15.31
N THR A 44 -1.55 16.64 -14.60
CA THR A 44 -0.50 16.07 -13.76
C THR A 44 -1.08 15.33 -12.56
N VAL A 45 -2.06 15.91 -11.87
CA VAL A 45 -2.75 15.28 -10.73
C VAL A 45 -3.46 14.01 -11.18
N ARG A 46 -4.14 14.06 -12.33
CA ARG A 46 -4.82 12.90 -12.91
C ARG A 46 -3.87 11.76 -13.24
N THR A 47 -2.71 12.06 -13.84
CA THR A 47 -1.68 11.05 -14.16
C THR A 47 -1.14 10.40 -12.87
N ILE A 48 -0.84 11.18 -11.85
CA ILE A 48 -0.36 10.66 -10.55
C ILE A 48 -1.42 9.73 -9.94
N MET A 49 -2.68 10.14 -9.95
CA MET A 49 -3.78 9.31 -9.46
C MET A 49 -3.94 8.01 -10.25
N ASP A 50 -3.84 8.04 -11.59
CA ASP A 50 -3.95 6.83 -12.42
C ASP A 50 -2.80 5.85 -12.13
N VAL A 51 -1.57 6.35 -11.97
CA VAL A 51 -0.41 5.53 -11.59
C VAL A 51 -0.66 4.85 -10.24
N ILE A 52 -1.05 5.63 -9.22
CA ILE A 52 -1.32 5.09 -7.88
C ILE A 52 -2.46 4.07 -7.94
N TYR A 53 -3.54 4.38 -8.65
CA TYR A 53 -4.67 3.47 -8.83
C TYR A 53 -4.23 2.14 -9.46
N ARG A 54 -3.49 2.17 -10.56
CA ARG A 54 -3.02 0.95 -11.24
C ARG A 54 -2.07 0.10 -10.39
N LEU A 55 -1.24 0.73 -9.56
CA LEU A 55 -0.33 0.03 -8.66
C LEU A 55 -1.07 -0.62 -7.48
N THR A 56 -2.14 0.00 -7.00
CA THR A 56 -2.84 -0.42 -5.79
C THR A 56 -4.06 -1.32 -6.06
N GLU A 57 -4.75 -1.13 -7.19
CA GLU A 57 -5.99 -1.82 -7.52
C GLU A 57 -5.91 -3.35 -7.48
N PRO A 58 -4.83 -4.01 -7.98
CA PRO A 58 -4.74 -5.47 -7.91
C PRO A 58 -4.84 -6.04 -6.49
N ALA A 59 -4.30 -5.32 -5.49
CA ALA A 59 -4.35 -5.72 -4.09
C ALA A 59 -5.58 -5.16 -3.35
N LEU A 60 -6.05 -3.97 -3.70
CA LEU A 60 -7.23 -3.36 -3.07
C LEU A 60 -8.54 -4.01 -3.50
N ARG A 61 -8.66 -4.42 -4.77
CA ARG A 61 -9.88 -5.04 -5.30
C ARG A 61 -10.35 -6.27 -4.52
N PRO A 62 -9.50 -7.27 -4.19
CA PRO A 62 -9.93 -8.39 -3.36
C PRO A 62 -10.29 -7.95 -1.94
N ILE A 63 -9.61 -6.96 -1.37
CA ILE A 63 -9.89 -6.46 -0.01
C ILE A 63 -11.27 -5.79 0.06
N ARG A 64 -11.62 -4.95 -0.94
CA ARG A 64 -12.94 -4.33 -1.06
C ARG A 64 -14.09 -5.32 -1.13
N ARG A 65 -13.84 -6.54 -1.60
CA ARG A 65 -14.87 -7.60 -1.66
C ARG A 65 -15.14 -8.26 -0.31
N VAL A 66 -14.21 -8.13 0.63
CA VAL A 66 -14.30 -8.74 1.96
C VAL A 66 -14.75 -7.73 3.01
N LEU A 67 -14.34 -6.47 2.85
CA LEU A 67 -14.73 -5.41 3.77
C LEU A 67 -16.21 -5.02 3.60
N PRO A 68 -16.90 -4.62 4.69
CA PRO A 68 -18.19 -3.97 4.60
C PRO A 68 -18.11 -2.67 3.76
N ASP A 69 -19.24 -2.27 3.20
CA ASP A 69 -19.35 -0.96 2.57
C ASP A 69 -19.36 0.13 3.66
N PHE A 70 -18.37 1.02 3.61
CA PHE A 70 -18.23 2.16 4.53
C PHE A 70 -18.80 3.46 3.94
N GLY A 71 -19.59 3.38 2.86
CA GLY A 71 -20.23 4.51 2.23
C GLY A 71 -19.26 5.30 1.35
N THR A 72 -19.03 6.58 1.67
CA THR A 72 -18.24 7.48 0.82
C THR A 72 -16.72 7.31 0.96
N VAL A 73 -16.26 6.57 1.96
CA VAL A 73 -14.83 6.42 2.27
C VAL A 73 -14.39 4.98 2.04
N ASP A 74 -13.43 4.77 1.13
CA ASP A 74 -12.79 3.47 0.95
C ASP A 74 -11.73 3.25 2.05
N LEU A 75 -12.01 2.34 2.99
CA LEU A 75 -11.06 1.96 4.05
C LEU A 75 -10.09 0.84 3.64
N SER A 76 -10.22 0.30 2.42
CA SER A 76 -9.39 -0.81 1.93
C SER A 76 -7.90 -0.46 1.85
N PRO A 77 -7.48 0.77 1.48
CA PRO A 77 -6.08 1.16 1.54
C PRO A 77 -5.49 1.04 2.95
N ILE A 78 -6.22 1.46 3.98
CA ILE A 78 -5.77 1.36 5.38
C ILE A 78 -5.66 -0.12 5.78
N ALA A 79 -6.64 -0.94 5.42
CA ALA A 79 -6.58 -2.38 5.70
C ALA A 79 -5.37 -3.05 5.02
N LEU A 80 -5.11 -2.76 3.75
CA LEU A 80 -3.94 -3.27 3.03
C LEU A 80 -2.63 -2.80 3.67
N TRP A 81 -2.57 -1.54 4.09
CA TRP A 81 -1.40 -0.95 4.75
C TRP A 81 -1.05 -1.68 6.05
N LEU A 82 -2.07 -2.02 6.86
CA LEU A 82 -1.92 -2.80 8.09
C LEU A 82 -1.50 -4.25 7.81
N ILE A 83 -2.04 -4.87 6.75
CA ILE A 83 -1.65 -6.23 6.33
C ILE A 83 -0.17 -6.25 5.93
N ILE A 84 0.28 -5.31 5.11
CA ILE A 84 1.69 -5.22 4.69
C ILE A 84 2.59 -4.97 5.91
N TYR A 85 2.20 -4.07 6.81
CA TYR A 85 2.93 -3.83 8.06
C TYR A 85 3.08 -5.12 8.89
N PHE A 86 1.99 -5.88 9.04
CA PHE A 86 2.02 -7.16 9.75
C PHE A 86 2.97 -8.16 9.07
N LEU A 87 2.91 -8.30 7.74
CA LEU A 87 3.81 -9.18 6.99
C LEU A 87 5.29 -8.80 7.17
N MET A 88 5.61 -7.50 7.10
CA MET A 88 6.97 -7.01 7.38
C MET A 88 7.41 -7.34 8.82
N SER A 89 6.51 -7.18 9.80
CA SER A 89 6.80 -7.52 11.20
C SER A 89 7.13 -9.01 11.36
N VAL A 90 6.36 -9.89 10.74
CA VAL A 90 6.59 -11.35 10.75
C VAL A 90 7.94 -11.69 10.11
N LEU A 91 8.23 -11.13 8.92
CA LEU A 91 9.48 -11.39 8.21
C LEU A 91 10.71 -10.88 8.98
N ARG A 92 10.62 -9.71 9.62
CA ARG A 92 11.70 -9.19 10.49
C ARG A 92 11.94 -10.10 11.69
N LYS A 93 10.87 -10.57 12.35
CA LYS A 93 11.00 -11.52 13.48
C LYS A 93 11.64 -12.83 13.04
N LEU A 94 11.26 -13.34 11.87
CA LEU A 94 11.88 -14.53 11.28
C LEU A 94 13.37 -14.30 11.01
N LEU A 95 13.75 -13.14 10.48
CA LEU A 95 15.14 -12.77 10.25
C LEU A 95 15.98 -12.78 11.55
N PHE A 96 15.43 -12.29 12.66
CA PHE A 96 16.11 -12.32 13.97
C PHE A 96 16.16 -13.70 14.63
N ALA A 97 15.29 -14.63 14.21
CA ALA A 97 15.19 -15.97 14.80
C ALA A 97 16.10 -17.01 14.11
N ILE A 98 16.58 -16.73 12.89
CA ILE A 98 17.48 -17.58 12.10
C ILE A 98 18.92 -17.14 12.32
#